data_AF-A0AA50Z992-F1
#
_entry.id   AF-A0AA50Z992-F1
#
_cell.length_a   1.000
_cell.length_b   1.000
_cell.length_c   1.000
_cell.angle_alpha   90.00
_cell.angle_beta   90.00
_cell.angle_gamma   90.00
#
_symmetry.space_group_name_H-M   'P 1'
#
loop_
_entity.id
_entity.type
_entity.pdbx_description
1 polymer ?
#
loop_
_entity_poly.entity_id
_entity_poly.type
_entity_poly.pdbx_seq_one_letter_code
_entity_poly.pdbx_strand_id
1 'polypeptide(L)'
;AYSKVEPNGRYHGKLVKLYAKYAREKLLPFLKCSDNYPIQEALDICQSNDFFPEMVFLLGRIGNTREALQIIIEKLQDINQAINFCQEHNDRELWSDLIKQSVDKP
;
A
#
# COMPACT_ATOMS: atom_id res chain seq x y z
N ALA A 1 4.50 -16.61 -34.61
CA ALA A 1 3.57 -16.86 -33.50
C ALA A 1 4.32 -16.62 -32.19
N TYR A 2 4.09 -15.48 -31.53
CA TYR A 2 4.75 -15.19 -30.25
C TYR A 2 4.15 -16.06 -29.16
N SER A 3 5.03 -16.83 -28.53
CA SER A 3 4.71 -17.97 -27.67
C SER A 3 3.91 -17.56 -26.44
N LYS A 4 2.69 -18.08 -26.36
CA LYS A 4 1.81 -18.09 -25.19
C LYS A 4 2.35 -19.12 -24.18
N VAL A 5 3.46 -18.79 -23.53
CA VAL A 5 3.89 -19.48 -22.31
C VAL A 5 3.51 -18.56 -21.16
N GLU A 6 2.36 -18.83 -20.57
CA GLU A 6 1.79 -18.14 -19.43
C GLU A 6 2.29 -18.78 -18.11
N PRO A 7 3.32 -18.23 -17.46
CA PRO A 7 3.44 -18.29 -16.01
C PRO A 7 2.88 -16.97 -15.49
N ASN A 8 1.55 -16.91 -15.36
CA ASN A 8 0.80 -15.69 -15.06
C ASN A 8 1.19 -14.97 -13.76
N GLY A 9 2.13 -15.47 -12.96
CA GLY A 9 2.69 -14.78 -11.78
C GLY A 9 4.11 -14.24 -11.93
N ARG A 10 4.87 -14.69 -12.93
CA ARG A 10 6.32 -14.43 -12.98
C ARG A 10 6.68 -13.04 -13.49
N TYR A 11 5.76 -12.40 -14.22
CA TYR A 11 5.99 -11.08 -14.80
C TYR A 11 5.34 -9.95 -14.01
N HIS A 12 4.39 -10.24 -13.12
CA HIS A 12 3.72 -9.18 -12.39
C HIS A 12 4.64 -8.43 -11.42
N GLY A 13 5.58 -9.11 -10.76
CA GLY A 13 6.61 -8.43 -9.95
C GLY A 13 7.49 -7.47 -10.79
N LYS A 14 7.86 -7.89 -12.01
CA LYS A 14 8.59 -7.02 -12.96
C LYS A 14 7.74 -5.86 -13.45
N LEU A 15 6.45 -6.09 -13.71
CA LEU A 15 5.51 -5.03 -14.12
C LEU A 15 5.33 -4.00 -13.02
N VAL A 16 5.19 -4.43 -11.76
CA VAL A 16 5.13 -3.52 -10.60
C VAL A 16 6.40 -2.65 -10.55
N LYS A 17 7.59 -3.24 -10.71
CA LYS A 17 8.86 -2.48 -10.80
C LYS A 17 8.87 -1.48 -11.97
N LEU A 18 8.31 -1.86 -13.11
CA LEU A 18 8.25 -1.01 -14.30
C LEU A 18 7.27 0.16 -14.09
N TYR A 19 6.06 -0.12 -13.59
CA TYR A 19 5.06 0.89 -13.26
C TYR A 19 5.58 1.82 -12.17
N ALA A 20 6.25 1.31 -11.13
CA ALA A 20 6.88 2.11 -10.10
C ALA A 20 7.92 3.09 -10.67
N LYS A 21 8.69 2.66 -11.67
CA LYS A 21 9.76 3.48 -12.27
C LYS A 21 9.27 4.45 -13.36
N TYR A 22 8.26 4.06 -14.13
CA TYR A 22 7.85 4.80 -15.34
C TYR A 22 6.46 5.41 -15.27
N ALA A 23 5.53 4.87 -14.46
CA ALA A 23 4.13 5.27 -14.45
C ALA A 23 3.44 4.97 -13.10
N ARG A 24 3.79 5.77 -12.08
CA ARG A 24 3.23 5.68 -10.72
C ARG A 24 1.70 5.71 -10.71
N GLU A 25 1.09 6.62 -11.46
CA GLU A 25 -0.36 6.78 -11.56
C GLU A 25 -1.09 5.50 -12.03
N LYS A 26 -0.40 4.64 -12.79
CA LYS A 26 -0.95 3.38 -13.30
C LYS A 26 -0.66 2.19 -12.39
N LEU A 27 0.20 2.35 -11.38
CA LEU A 27 0.51 1.31 -10.41
C LEU A 27 -0.73 0.98 -9.57
N LEU A 28 -1.40 1.98 -9.00
CA LEU A 28 -2.59 1.77 -8.16
C LEU A 28 -3.75 1.04 -8.88
N PRO A 29 -4.20 1.43 -10.09
CA PRO A 29 -5.23 0.69 -10.82
C PRO A 29 -4.76 -0.71 -11.24
N PHE A 30 -3.47 -0.90 -11.54
CA PHE A 30 -2.92 -2.23 -11.81
C PHE A 30 -2.95 -3.12 -10.56
N LEU A 31 -2.58 -2.57 -9.40
CA LEU A 31 -2.64 -3.27 -8.11
C LEU A 31 -4.07 -3.64 -7.71
N LYS A 32 -5.06 -2.81 -8.07
CA LYS A 32 -6.51 -3.07 -7.89
C LYS A 32 -7.05 -4.11 -8.87
N CYS A 33 -6.56 -4.13 -10.11
CA CYS A 33 -7.06 -5.01 -11.17
C CYS A 33 -6.40 -6.39 -11.18
N SER A 34 -5.19 -6.51 -10.65
CA SER A 34 -4.42 -7.76 -10.60
C SER A 34 -4.31 -8.28 -9.16
N ASP A 35 -4.48 -9.57 -8.95
CA ASP A 35 -4.28 -10.26 -7.65
C ASP A 35 -3.02 -11.12 -7.64
N ASN A 36 -2.39 -11.34 -8.80
CA ASN A 36 -1.39 -12.39 -8.97
C ASN A 36 0.05 -11.88 -8.91
N TYR A 37 0.32 -10.87 -8.06
CA TYR A 37 1.66 -10.31 -7.85
C TYR A 37 2.13 -10.51 -6.41
N PRO A 38 3.46 -10.61 -6.20
CA PRO A 38 4.02 -10.66 -4.86
C PRO A 38 3.81 -9.33 -4.14
N ILE A 39 2.79 -9.26 -3.28
CA ILE A 39 2.42 -8.04 -2.54
C ILE A 39 3.59 -7.52 -1.70
N GLN A 40 4.39 -8.42 -1.12
CA GLN A 40 5.59 -8.04 -0.35
C GLN A 40 6.65 -7.35 -1.22
N GLU A 41 6.91 -7.86 -2.44
CA GLU A 41 7.88 -7.21 -3.34
C GLU A 41 7.35 -5.85 -3.82
N ALA A 42 6.04 -5.75 -4.07
CA ALA A 42 5.40 -4.48 -4.40
C ALA A 42 5.54 -3.46 -3.26
N LEU A 43 5.33 -3.91 -2.02
CA LEU A 43 5.46 -3.08 -0.83
C LEU A 43 6.90 -2.59 -0.65
N ASP A 44 7.90 -3.45 -0.80
CA ASP A 44 9.33 -3.11 -0.68
C ASP A 44 9.75 -2.03 -1.70
N ILE A 45 9.28 -2.15 -2.95
CA ILE A 45 9.52 -1.13 -3.99
C ILE A 45 8.82 0.17 -3.62
N CYS A 46 7.57 0.11 -3.17
CA CYS A 46 6.82 1.30 -2.79
C CYS A 46 7.44 1.98 -1.56
N GLN A 47 7.95 1.21 -0.60
CA GLN A 47 8.71 1.71 0.56
C GLN A 47 10.00 2.39 0.11
N SER A 48 10.77 1.77 -0.78
CA SER A 48 12.02 2.33 -1.30
C SER A 48 11.84 3.61 -2.12
N ASN A 49 10.64 3.84 -2.67
CA ASN A 49 10.31 5.03 -3.47
C ASN A 49 9.34 5.99 -2.76
N ASP A 50 9.05 5.76 -1.47
CA ASP A 50 8.12 6.57 -0.66
C ASP A 50 6.72 6.74 -1.31
N PHE A 51 6.19 5.67 -1.92
CA PHE A 51 4.86 5.63 -2.54
C PHE A 51 3.77 5.32 -1.51
N PHE A 52 3.49 6.31 -0.65
CA PHE A 52 2.54 6.17 0.47
C PHE A 52 1.11 5.73 0.08
N PRO A 53 0.44 6.28 -0.95
CA PRO A 53 -0.91 5.87 -1.32
C PRO A 53 -0.98 4.40 -1.74
N GLU A 54 0.02 3.95 -2.48
CA GLU A 54 0.15 2.57 -2.94
C GLU A 54 0.49 1.61 -1.79
N MET A 55 1.33 2.03 -0.84
CA MET A 55 1.61 1.28 0.39
C MET A 55 0.37 1.08 1.25
N VAL A 56 -0.41 2.15 1.48
CA VAL A 56 -1.67 2.07 2.24
C VAL A 56 -2.64 1.10 1.58
N PHE A 57 -2.74 1.13 0.25
CA PHE A 57 -3.57 0.19 -0.50
C PHE A 57 -3.09 -1.27 -0.35
N LEU A 58 -1.79 -1.52 -0.49
CA LEU A 58 -1.18 -2.84 -0.34
C LEU A 58 -1.37 -3.40 1.08
N LEU A 59 -1.16 -2.56 2.10
CA LEU A 59 -1.32 -2.92 3.51
C LEU A 59 -2.77 -3.19 3.88
N GLY A 60 -3.71 -2.39 3.35
CA GLY A 60 -5.14 -2.65 3.47
C GLY A 60 -5.53 -4.01 2.88
N ARG A 61 -4.93 -4.40 1.75
CA ARG A 61 -5.18 -5.71 1.11
C ARG A 61 -4.61 -6.89 1.91
N ILE A 62 -3.45 -6.71 2.55
CA ILE A 62 -2.85 -7.74 3.43
C ILE A 62 -3.59 -7.83 4.78
N GLY A 63 -4.40 -6.82 5.11
CA GLY A 63 -5.03 -6.68 6.44
C GLY A 63 -4.09 -6.10 7.49
N ASN A 64 -2.94 -5.55 7.08
CA ASN A 64 -1.99 -4.90 7.98
C ASN A 64 -2.36 -3.42 8.18
N THR A 65 -3.54 -3.20 8.77
CA THR A 65 -4.14 -1.88 8.98
C THR A 65 -3.34 -0.99 9.92
N ARG A 66 -2.60 -1.56 10.88
CA ARG A 66 -1.73 -0.82 11.80
C ARG A 66 -0.59 -0.10 11.09
N GLU A 67 0.15 -0.81 10.24
CA GLU A 67 1.22 -0.19 9.47
C GLU A 67 0.68 0.81 8.44
N ALA A 68 -0.49 0.51 7.84
CA ALA A 68 -1.15 1.45 6.93
C ALA A 68 -1.44 2.78 7.63
N LEU A 69 -2.01 2.72 8.83
CA LEU A 69 -2.32 3.88 9.66
C LEU A 69 -1.05 4.66 10.05
N GLN A 70 0.00 3.96 10.45
CA GLN A 70 1.28 4.57 10.78
C GLN A 70 1.86 5.36 9.60
N ILE A 71 1.81 4.80 8.39
CA ILE A 71 2.26 5.50 7.18
C ILE A 71 1.41 6.75 6.90
N ILE A 72 0.09 6.69 7.12
CA ILE A 72 -0.78 7.87 6.93
C ILE A 72 -0.40 8.99 7.92
N ILE A 73 -0.15 8.66 9.18
CA ILE A 73 0.15 9.64 10.24
C ILE A 73 1.58 10.18 10.13
N GLU A 74 2.55 9.32 9.84
CA GLU A 74 3.97 9.68 9.78
C GLU A 74 4.35 10.35 8.46
N LYS A 75 3.85 9.82 7.34
CA LYS A 75 4.33 10.21 6.00
C LYS A 75 3.38 11.11 5.25
N LEU A 76 2.08 10.77 5.24
CA LEU A 76 1.07 11.66 4.64
C LEU A 76 0.76 12.85 5.56
N GLN A 77 1.01 12.71 6.87
CA GLN A 77 0.61 13.67 7.92
C GLN A 77 -0.85 14.10 7.80
N ASP A 78 -1.68 13.24 7.21
CA ASP A 78 -3.07 13.54 6.90
C ASP A 78 -3.95 12.87 7.95
N ILE A 79 -4.22 13.61 9.02
CA ILE A 79 -5.01 13.12 10.16
C ILE A 79 -6.45 12.84 9.71
N ASN A 80 -6.99 13.57 8.73
CA ASN A 80 -8.34 13.32 8.23
C ASN A 80 -8.45 11.98 7.51
N GLN A 81 -7.46 11.65 6.68
CA GLN A 81 -7.35 10.31 6.08
C GLN A 81 -7.19 9.22 7.14
N ALA A 82 -6.37 9.45 8.17
CA ALA A 82 -6.18 8.49 9.27
C ALA A 82 -7.50 8.24 10.04
N ILE A 83 -8.25 9.31 10.35
CA ILE A 83 -9.56 9.22 10.99
C ILE A 83 -10.55 8.46 10.11
N ASN A 84 -10.63 8.78 8.82
CA ASN A 84 -11.52 8.09 7.90
C ASN A 84 -11.17 6.59 7.82
N PHE A 85 -9.89 6.26 7.79
CA PHE A 85 -9.41 4.87 7.79
C PHE A 85 -9.80 4.14 9.08
N CYS A 86 -9.56 4.74 10.25
CA CYS A 86 -9.99 4.17 11.54
C CYS A 86 -11.52 4.00 11.64
N GLN A 87 -12.27 4.92 11.04
CA GLN A 87 -13.73 4.88 11.01
C GLN A 87 -14.26 3.79 10.06
N GLU A 88 -13.69 3.66 8.86
CA GLU A 88 -14.05 2.60 7.89
C GLU A 88 -13.76 1.20 8.41
N HIS A 89 -12.64 1.02 9.12
CA HIS A 89 -12.27 -0.26 9.72
C HIS A 89 -12.98 -0.53 11.07
N ASN A 90 -13.65 0.47 11.65
CA ASN A 90 -14.43 0.41 12.90
C ASN A 90 -13.71 -0.31 14.06
N ASP A 91 -12.39 -0.15 14.14
CA ASP A 91 -11.54 -0.89 15.07
C ASP A 91 -11.01 0.02 16.19
N ARG A 92 -11.30 -0.37 17.44
CA ARG A 92 -10.91 0.41 18.63
C ARG A 92 -9.40 0.38 18.89
N GLU A 93 -8.71 -0.67 18.44
CA GLU A 93 -7.26 -0.73 18.56
C GLU A 93 -6.60 0.24 17.58
N LEU A 94 -7.11 0.37 16.34
CA LEU A 94 -6.64 1.38 15.38
C LEU A 94 -6.79 2.81 15.91
N TRP A 95 -7.90 3.13 16.56
CA TRP A 95 -8.07 4.44 17.21
C TRP A 95 -7.06 4.67 18.33
N SER A 96 -6.80 3.64 19.13
CA SER A 96 -5.80 3.70 20.21
C SER A 96 -4.39 3.89 19.64
N ASP A 97 -4.07 3.25 18.51
CA ASP A 97 -2.81 3.39 17.81
C ASP A 97 -2.66 4.80 17.20
N LEU A 98 -3.71 5.34 16.58
CA LEU A 98 -3.75 6.72 16.06
C LEU A 98 -3.44 7.73 17.17
N ILE A 99 -4.07 7.57 18.34
CA ILE A 99 -3.87 8.47 19.48
C ILE A 99 -2.43 8.36 20.00
N LYS A 100 -1.91 7.14 20.17
CA LYS A 100 -0.51 6.94 20.61
C LYS A 100 0.48 7.58 19.65
N GLN A 101 0.32 7.35 18.34
CA GLN A 101 1.17 7.92 17.29
C GLN A 101 1.08 9.45 17.24
N SER A 102 -0.07 10.03 17.60
CA SER A 102 -0.26 11.48 17.67
C SER A 102 0.37 12.10 18.92
N VAL A 103 0.39 11.36 20.04
CA VAL A 103 0.95 11.80 21.33
C VAL A 103 2.48 11.65 21.37
N ASP A 104 3.04 10.71 20.62
CA ASP A 104 4.50 10.45 20.57
C ASP A 104 5.29 11.49 19.75
N LYS A 105 4.61 12.40 19.02
CA LYS A 105 5.25 13.57 18.38
C LYS A 105 5.30 14.75 19.36
N PRO A 106 6.44 15.03 20.03
CA PRO A 106 6.61 16.25 20.83
C PRO A 106 6.68 17.52 19.97
#